data_AF-A0A534M6C9-F1
#
_entry.id   AF-A0A534M6C9-F1
#
_cell.length_a   1.000
_cell.length_b   1.000
_cell.length_c   1.000
_cell.angle_alpha   90.00
_cell.angle_beta   90.00
_cell.angle_gamma   90.00
#
_symmetry.space_group_name_H-M   'P 1'
#
loop_
_entity.id
_entity.type
_entity.pdbx_description
1 polymer ?
#
loop_
_entity_poly.entity_id
_entity_poly.type
_entity_poly.pdbx_seq_one_letter_code
_entity_poly.pdbx_strand_id
1 'polypeptide(L)'
;MPEIALFAVVVGIVLAGLLLATRPLLARLAARNIRRRTTRVVIVILGLLVGTAVISSSLVVGDTLSYIFLEDVYVRLGAIDEIVSNEFGGQLFSFAETNLTQIRADLITAKSPVDGIAPTLLKVMPVRNVAGNKGNQQITIMGLNVPRPT
;
A
#
# COMPACT_ATOMS: atom_id res chain seq x y z
N MET A 1 17.67 -5.12 13.87
CA MET A 1 16.66 -5.60 14.85
C MET A 1 16.42 -7.12 14.87
N PRO A 2 16.32 -7.86 13.73
CA PRO A 2 16.02 -9.30 13.79
C PRO A 2 17.12 -10.11 14.49
N GLU A 3 18.38 -9.68 14.38
CA GLU A 3 19.52 -10.31 15.06
C GLU A 3 19.41 -10.23 16.60
N ILE A 4 18.89 -9.12 17.14
CA ILE A 4 18.71 -8.95 18.59
C ILE A 4 17.58 -9.87 19.10
N ALA A 5 16.48 -9.96 18.34
CA ALA A 5 15.37 -10.87 18.66
C ALA A 5 15.81 -12.34 18.62
N LEU A 6 16.58 -12.73 17.60
CA LEU A 6 17.17 -14.07 17.48
C LEU A 6 18.11 -14.35 18.66
N PHE A 7 18.99 -13.41 19.00
CA PHE A 7 19.91 -13.55 20.12
C PHE A 7 19.19 -13.70 21.45
N ALA A 8 18.12 -12.92 21.69
CA ALA A 8 17.30 -13.04 22.89
C ALA A 8 16.61 -14.40 23.01
N VAL A 9 16.06 -14.94 21.90
CA VAL A 9 15.46 -16.29 21.88
C VAL A 9 16.52 -17.36 22.17
N VAL A 10 17.69 -17.27 21.53
CA VAL A 10 18.79 -18.22 21.73
C VAL A 10 19.27 -18.21 23.18
N VAL A 11 19.51 -17.03 23.75
CA VAL A 11 19.91 -16.89 25.17
C VAL A 11 18.85 -17.48 26.10
N GLY A 12 17.57 -17.22 25.84
CA GLY A 12 16.46 -17.79 26.60
C GLY A 12 16.43 -19.33 26.57
N ILE A 13 16.62 -19.93 25.38
CA ILE A 13 16.67 -21.40 25.22
C ILE A 13 17.89 -21.97 25.94
N VAL A 14 19.07 -21.34 25.81
CA VAL A 14 20.31 -21.80 26.46
C VAL A 14 20.18 -21.76 27.98
N LEU A 15 19.63 -20.67 28.55
CA LEU A 15 19.38 -20.58 29.99
C LEU A 15 18.39 -21.63 30.48
N ALA A 16 17.30 -21.85 29.74
CA ALA A 16 16.33 -22.89 30.07
C ALA A 16 16.96 -24.28 30.02
N GLY A 17 17.78 -24.57 29.00
CA GLY A 17 18.54 -25.81 28.86
C GLY A 17 19.52 -26.03 30.01
N LEU A 18 20.26 -24.99 30.39
CA LEU A 18 21.20 -25.02 31.52
C LEU A 18 20.49 -25.31 32.86
N LEU A 19 19.33 -24.68 33.09
CA LEU A 19 18.50 -24.92 34.27
C LEU A 19 17.95 -26.35 34.31
N LEU A 20 17.55 -26.89 33.16
CA LEU A 20 17.09 -28.28 33.04
C LEU A 20 18.23 -29.28 33.28
N ALA A 21 19.44 -28.99 32.78
CA ALA A 21 20.63 -29.83 32.94
C ALA A 21 21.14 -29.84 34.40
N THR A 22 21.12 -28.68 35.07
CA THR A 22 21.55 -28.56 36.48
C THR A 22 20.53 -29.11 37.47
N ARG A 23 19.24 -29.20 37.12
CA ARG A 23 18.18 -29.72 37.99
C ARG A 23 17.32 -30.81 37.32
N PRO A 24 17.90 -31.99 37.03
CA PRO A 24 17.23 -33.06 36.28
C PRO A 24 16.02 -33.67 37.01
N LEU A 25 16.00 -33.60 38.35
CA LEU A 25 14.86 -34.05 39.17
C LEU A 25 13.63 -33.17 38.92
N LEU A 26 13.79 -31.85 38.90
CA LEU A 26 12.69 -30.91 38.61
C LEU A 26 12.22 -31.08 37.15
N ALA A 27 13.15 -31.27 36.22
CA ALA A 27 12.83 -31.55 34.81
C ALA A 27 11.97 -32.82 34.65
N ARG A 28 12.36 -33.92 35.30
CA ARG A 28 11.58 -35.18 35.29
C ARG A 28 10.21 -35.02 35.94
N LEU A 29 10.11 -34.29 37.04
CA LEU A 29 8.85 -34.03 37.71
C LEU A 29 7.92 -33.18 36.85
N ALA A 30 8.44 -32.12 36.22
CA ALA A 30 7.70 -31.27 35.30
C ALA A 30 7.19 -32.06 34.08
N ALA A 31 8.06 -32.84 33.42
CA ALA A 31 7.68 -33.67 32.29
C ALA A 31 6.61 -34.72 32.65
N ARG A 32 6.74 -35.35 33.83
CA ARG A 32 5.76 -36.33 34.31
C ARG A 32 4.41 -35.68 34.67
N ASN A 33 4.43 -34.45 35.18
CA ASN A 33 3.23 -33.68 35.47
C ASN A 33 2.51 -33.24 34.19
N ILE A 34 3.24 -32.78 33.18
CA ILE A 34 2.70 -32.42 31.86
C ILE A 34 2.05 -33.65 31.22
N ARG A 35 2.73 -34.80 31.21
CA ARG A 35 2.20 -36.04 30.63
C ARG A 35 0.96 -36.57 31.37
N ARG A 36 0.83 -36.31 32.67
CA ARG A 36 -0.37 -36.72 33.45
C ARG A 36 -1.56 -35.77 33.26
N ARG A 37 -1.36 -34.55 32.74
CA ARG A 37 -2.39 -33.50 32.58
C ARG A 37 -2.49 -33.02 31.13
N THR A 38 -2.44 -33.95 30.18
CA THR A 38 -2.41 -33.68 28.74
C THR A 38 -3.54 -32.77 28.26
N THR A 39 -4.79 -33.02 28.66
CA THR A 39 -5.93 -32.21 28.21
C THR A 39 -5.78 -30.72 28.57
N ARG A 40 -5.36 -30.41 29.80
CA ARG A 40 -5.19 -29.01 30.24
C ARG A 40 -4.04 -28.33 29.52
N VAL A 41 -2.93 -29.05 29.34
CA VAL A 41 -1.76 -28.53 28.64
C VAL A 41 -2.07 -28.25 27.17
N VAL A 42 -2.80 -29.15 26.51
CA VAL A 42 -3.22 -28.97 25.11
C VAL A 42 -4.09 -27.73 24.94
N ILE A 43 -5.05 -27.49 25.83
CA ILE A 43 -5.90 -26.28 25.78
C ILE A 43 -5.06 -25.01 25.91
N VAL A 44 -4.08 -25.00 26.83
CA VAL A 44 -3.18 -23.85 27.01
C VAL A 44 -2.30 -23.62 25.77
N ILE A 45 -1.74 -24.68 25.20
CA ILE A 45 -0.93 -24.58 23.98
C ILE A 45 -1.78 -24.07 22.81
N LEU A 46 -3.01 -24.55 22.66
CA LEU A 46 -3.93 -24.05 21.63
C LEU A 46 -4.22 -22.56 21.81
N GLY A 47 -4.48 -22.10 23.04
CA GLY A 47 -4.68 -20.68 23.31
C GLY A 47 -3.44 -19.82 22.99
N LEU A 48 -2.26 -20.29 23.40
CA LEU A 48 -0.99 -19.62 23.07
C LEU A 48 -0.74 -19.58 21.56
N LEU A 49 -0.99 -20.69 20.85
CA LEU A 49 -0.82 -20.78 19.41
C LEU A 49 -1.76 -19.80 18.71
N VAL A 50 -3.04 -19.77 19.06
CA VAL A 50 -4.01 -18.83 18.50
C VAL A 50 -3.58 -17.38 18.76
N GLY A 51 -3.15 -17.04 19.98
CA GLY A 51 -2.67 -15.71 20.29
C GLY A 51 -1.47 -15.30 19.43
N THR A 52 -0.46 -16.17 19.32
CA THR A 52 0.72 -15.92 18.47
C THR A 52 0.36 -15.82 16.98
N ALA A 53 -0.58 -16.63 16.49
CA ALA A 53 -1.03 -16.59 15.11
C ALA A 53 -1.80 -15.31 14.79
N VAL A 54 -2.68 -14.85 15.69
CA VAL A 54 -3.42 -13.59 15.52
C VAL A 54 -2.45 -12.40 15.46
N ILE A 55 -1.50 -12.32 16.39
CA ILE A 55 -0.50 -11.24 16.42
C ILE A 55 0.34 -11.29 15.13
N SER A 56 0.87 -12.46 14.76
CA SER A 56 1.69 -12.61 13.54
C SER A 56 0.90 -12.26 12.28
N SER A 57 -0.36 -12.67 12.19
CA SER A 57 -1.24 -12.34 11.06
C SER A 57 -1.48 -10.82 10.98
N SER A 58 -1.64 -10.14 12.12
CA SER A 58 -1.81 -8.69 12.15
C SER A 58 -0.56 -7.96 11.64
N LEU A 59 0.63 -8.44 12.02
CA LEU A 59 1.90 -7.88 11.50
C LEU A 59 2.01 -8.07 9.99
N VAL A 60 1.75 -9.27 9.48
CA VAL A 60 1.80 -9.54 8.03
C VAL A 60 0.79 -8.68 7.27
N VAL A 61 -0.44 -8.56 7.77
CA VAL A 61 -1.46 -7.69 7.15
C VAL A 61 -1.00 -6.23 7.17
N GLY A 62 -0.43 -5.77 8.28
CA GLY A 62 0.19 -4.44 8.38
C GLY A 62 1.25 -4.20 7.30
N ASP A 63 2.20 -5.12 7.16
CA ASP A 63 3.25 -5.04 6.14
C ASP A 63 2.67 -5.04 4.72
N THR A 64 1.66 -5.87 4.45
CA THR A 64 1.01 -5.90 3.12
C THR A 64 0.20 -4.65 2.82
N LEU A 65 -0.49 -4.07 3.80
CA LEU A 65 -1.22 -2.83 3.60
C LEU A 65 -0.27 -1.66 3.36
N SER A 66 0.84 -1.59 4.09
CA SER A 66 1.90 -0.63 3.80
C SER A 66 2.41 -0.79 2.38
N TYR A 67 2.70 -2.02 1.94
CA TYR A 67 3.13 -2.27 0.56
C TYR A 67 2.08 -1.82 -0.48
N ILE A 68 0.81 -2.15 -0.28
CA ILE A 68 -0.28 -1.79 -1.20
C ILE A 68 -0.50 -0.27 -1.25
N PHE A 69 -0.48 0.44 -0.12
CA PHE A 69 -0.67 1.89 -0.13
C PHE A 69 0.48 2.62 -0.78
N LEU A 70 1.73 2.18 -0.57
CA LEU A 70 2.86 2.75 -1.29
C LEU A 70 2.74 2.46 -2.79
N GLU A 71 2.47 1.21 -3.18
CA GLU A 71 2.34 0.85 -4.60
C GLU A 71 1.17 1.60 -5.26
N ASP A 72 0.00 1.70 -4.63
CA ASP A 72 -1.17 2.40 -5.18
C ASP A 72 -0.92 3.90 -5.32
N VAL A 73 -0.20 4.55 -4.39
CA VAL A 73 0.21 5.95 -4.55
C VAL A 73 1.19 6.12 -5.72
N TYR A 74 2.22 5.28 -5.81
CA TYR A 74 3.20 5.35 -6.91
C TYR A 74 2.56 5.01 -8.28
N VAL A 75 1.63 4.05 -8.33
CA VAL A 75 0.97 3.61 -9.56
C VAL A 75 -0.14 4.57 -9.99
N ARG A 76 -0.89 5.18 -9.05
CA ARG A 76 -1.92 6.17 -9.38
C ARG A 76 -1.36 7.53 -9.78
N LEU A 77 -0.21 7.95 -9.24
CA LEU A 77 0.48 9.15 -9.74
C LEU A 77 1.13 8.88 -11.10
N GLY A 78 1.50 7.63 -11.42
CA GLY A 78 2.16 7.32 -12.69
C GLY A 78 3.38 8.21 -12.90
N ALA A 79 3.53 8.80 -14.09
CA ALA A 79 4.56 9.80 -14.39
C ALA A 79 4.10 11.26 -14.15
N ILE A 80 2.91 11.47 -13.59
CA ILE A 80 2.30 12.80 -13.42
C ILE A 80 2.55 13.26 -11.99
N ASP A 81 3.60 14.06 -11.78
CA ASP A 81 3.93 14.61 -10.46
C ASP A 81 3.05 15.81 -10.08
N GLU A 82 2.62 16.60 -11.08
CA GLU A 82 1.84 17.82 -10.86
C GLU A 82 0.68 17.94 -11.86
N ILE A 83 -0.50 18.32 -11.37
CA ILE A 83 -1.68 18.62 -12.19
C ILE A 83 -2.00 20.10 -12.03
N VAL A 84 -1.85 20.84 -13.12
CA VAL A 84 -2.26 22.24 -13.19
C VAL A 84 -3.66 22.31 -13.79
N SER A 85 -4.61 22.82 -13.02
CA SER A 85 -5.98 23.06 -13.48
C SER A 85 -6.46 24.43 -13.02
N ASN A 86 -7.40 25.00 -13.77
CA ASN A 86 -8.07 26.23 -13.37
C ASN A 86 -9.44 25.86 -12.82
N GLU A 87 -9.61 25.97 -11.51
CA GLU A 87 -10.85 25.63 -10.82
C GLU A 87 -11.39 26.84 -10.08
N PHE A 88 -12.67 27.14 -10.28
CA PHE A 88 -13.38 28.15 -9.50
C PHE A 88 -14.70 27.57 -9.01
N GLY A 89 -14.83 27.48 -7.68
CA GLY A 89 -16.05 26.98 -7.03
C GLY A 89 -16.41 25.52 -7.33
N GLY A 90 -15.44 24.63 -7.54
CA GLY A 90 -15.71 23.23 -7.88
C GLY A 90 -15.77 22.94 -9.38
N GLN A 91 -15.67 23.96 -10.22
CA GLN A 91 -15.83 23.83 -11.67
C GLN A 91 -14.52 24.11 -12.40
N LEU A 92 -14.17 23.19 -13.30
CA LEU A 92 -12.98 23.30 -14.15
C LEU A 92 -13.23 24.26 -15.33
N PHE A 93 -12.28 25.16 -15.54
CA PHE A 93 -12.27 26.13 -16.64
C PHE A 93 -11.19 25.79 -17.66
N SER A 94 -11.52 25.91 -18.93
CA SER A 94 -10.55 25.75 -20.01
C SER A 94 -9.59 26.93 -20.03
N PHE A 95 -8.29 26.65 -20.19
CA PHE A 95 -7.29 27.65 -20.53
C PHE A 95 -7.07 27.71 -22.05
N ALA A 96 -6.47 28.79 -22.52
CA ALA A 96 -6.08 28.93 -23.91
C ALA A 96 -4.88 28.03 -24.24
N GLU A 97 -4.86 27.45 -25.44
CA GLU A 97 -3.78 26.57 -25.90
C GLU A 97 -2.41 27.28 -25.91
N THR A 98 -2.40 28.60 -26.10
CA THR A 98 -1.19 29.43 -26.02
C THR A 98 -0.46 29.28 -24.69
N ASN A 99 -1.18 29.10 -23.59
CA ASN A 99 -0.56 28.92 -22.26
C ASN A 99 0.28 27.65 -22.21
N LEU A 100 -0.14 26.58 -22.89
CA LEU A 100 0.66 25.35 -22.97
C LEU A 100 1.98 25.58 -23.70
N THR A 101 1.95 26.35 -24.80
CA THR A 101 3.18 26.66 -25.55
C THR A 101 4.13 27.55 -24.77
N GLN A 102 3.61 28.51 -24.00
CA GLN A 102 4.42 29.36 -23.13
C GLN A 102 5.03 28.57 -21.98
N ILE A 103 4.24 27.75 -21.28
CA ILE A 103 4.73 26.88 -20.20
C ILE A 103 5.83 25.94 -20.71
N ARG A 104 5.67 25.33 -21.89
CA ARG A 104 6.75 24.52 -22.50
C ARG A 104 8.03 25.32 -22.72
N ALA A 105 7.92 26.53 -23.27
CA ALA A 105 9.09 27.37 -23.54
C ALA A 105 9.79 27.81 -22.25
N ASP A 106 9.02 28.16 -21.22
CA ASP A 106 9.54 28.57 -19.92
C ASP A 106 10.23 27.42 -19.19
N LEU A 107 9.65 26.21 -19.23
CA LEU A 107 10.25 25.01 -18.62
C LEU A 107 11.61 24.65 -19.26
N ILE A 108 11.72 24.76 -20.58
CA ILE A 108 12.97 24.55 -21.32
C ILE A 108 14.00 25.62 -20.94
N THR A 109 13.58 26.88 -20.88
CA THR A 109 14.45 28.02 -20.55
C THR A 109 14.97 27.94 -19.12
N ALA A 110 14.10 27.54 -18.18
CA ALA A 110 14.44 27.37 -16.77
C ALA A 110 15.25 26.10 -16.46
N LYS A 111 15.46 25.21 -17.46
CA LYS A 111 16.06 23.87 -17.27
C LYS A 111 15.38 23.06 -16.15
N SER A 112 14.05 23.14 -16.10
CA SER A 112 13.26 22.45 -15.09
C SER A 112 13.33 20.92 -15.31
N PRO A 113 13.37 20.08 -14.25
CA PRO A 113 13.43 18.62 -14.36
C PRO A 113 12.09 17.98 -14.75
N VAL A 114 11.37 18.54 -15.73
CA VAL A 114 10.07 18.05 -16.20
C VAL A 114 10.26 17.30 -17.51
N ASP A 115 10.06 15.98 -17.48
CA ASP A 115 10.26 15.10 -18.66
C ASP A 115 9.19 15.29 -19.75
N GLY A 116 7.99 15.75 -19.40
CA GLY A 116 6.93 15.98 -20.38
C GLY A 116 5.70 16.65 -19.79
N ILE A 117 4.91 17.26 -20.68
CA ILE A 117 3.58 17.78 -20.33
C ILE A 117 2.52 17.21 -21.27
N ALA A 118 1.43 16.71 -20.67
CA ALA A 118 0.31 16.10 -21.37
C ALA A 118 -0.96 16.95 -21.17
N PRO A 119 -1.37 17.77 -22.15
CA PRO A 119 -2.58 18.55 -22.03
C PRO A 119 -3.81 17.63 -22.15
N THR A 120 -4.76 17.83 -21.24
CA THR A 120 -6.03 17.10 -21.22
C THR A 120 -7.17 18.09 -21.40
N LEU A 121 -8.08 17.79 -22.32
CA LEU A 121 -9.28 18.57 -22.57
C LEU A 121 -10.47 17.90 -21.89
N LEU A 122 -11.05 18.57 -20.90
CA LEU A 122 -12.26 18.13 -20.22
C LEU A 122 -13.42 19.05 -20.61
N LYS A 123 -14.45 18.49 -21.23
CA LYS A 123 -15.64 19.25 -21.60
C LYS A 123 -16.90 18.44 -21.36
N VAL A 124 -17.84 19.03 -20.62
CA VAL A 124 -19.18 18.47 -20.47
C VAL A 124 -20.00 18.88 -21.68
N MET A 125 -20.59 17.91 -22.37
CA MET A 125 -21.45 18.18 -23.52
C MET A 125 -22.61 17.19 -23.61
N PRO A 126 -23.75 17.61 -24.19
CA PRO A 126 -24.87 16.72 -24.43
C PRO A 126 -24.53 15.70 -25.51
N VAL A 127 -24.76 14.44 -25.23
CA VAL A 127 -24.56 13.34 -26.18
C VAL A 127 -25.89 12.66 -26.45
N ARG A 128 -26.19 12.46 -27.73
CA ARG A 128 -27.38 11.76 -28.20
C ARG A 128 -27.00 10.41 -28.76
N ASN A 129 -27.77 9.37 -28.42
CA ASN A 129 -27.59 8.06 -29.05
C ASN A 129 -28.08 8.11 -30.51
N VAL A 130 -27.25 7.64 -31.45
CA VAL A 130 -27.58 7.61 -32.88
C VAL A 130 -28.59 6.51 -33.24
N ALA A 131 -28.71 5.45 -32.43
CA ALA A 131 -29.61 4.32 -32.68
C ALA A 131 -30.95 4.39 -31.91
N GLY A 132 -31.18 5.42 -31.10
CA GLY A 132 -32.39 5.53 -30.28
C GLY A 132 -32.71 6.96 -29.84
N ASN A 133 -33.91 7.18 -29.28
CA ASN A 133 -34.38 8.53 -28.90
C ASN A 133 -33.97 8.97 -27.48
N LYS A 134 -32.84 8.45 -26.95
CA LYS A 134 -32.33 8.80 -25.61
C LYS A 134 -31.08 9.66 -25.74
N GLY A 135 -31.00 10.71 -24.92
CA GLY A 135 -29.83 11.59 -24.82
C GLY A 135 -29.53 11.91 -23.36
N ASN A 136 -28.26 12.11 -23.05
CA ASN A 136 -27.79 12.58 -21.74
C ASN A 136 -27.16 13.96 -21.92
N GLN A 137 -27.59 14.92 -21.12
CA GLN A 137 -27.16 16.33 -21.23
C GLN A 137 -25.82 16.60 -20.51
N GLN A 138 -25.38 15.71 -19.64
CA GLN A 138 -24.18 15.88 -18.82
C GLN A 138 -23.25 14.68 -18.97
N ILE A 139 -22.62 14.55 -20.14
CA ILE A 139 -21.52 13.61 -20.33
C ILE A 139 -20.21 14.39 -20.31
N THR A 140 -19.30 14.03 -19.40
CA THR A 140 -17.92 14.50 -19.39
C THR A 140 -17.14 13.77 -20.47
N ILE A 141 -16.64 14.51 -21.45
CA ILE A 141 -15.77 14.00 -22.50
C ILE A 141 -14.34 14.45 -22.19
N MET A 142 -13.41 13.49 -22.22
CA MET A 142 -11.99 13.70 -22.03
C MET A 142 -11.26 13.48 -23.35
N GLY A 143 -10.50 14.47 -23.80
CA GLY A 143 -9.56 14.37 -24.90
C GLY A 143 -8.13 14.37 -24.37
N LEU A 144 -7.32 13.41 -24.79
CA LEU A 144 -5.91 13.29 -24.45
C LEU A 144 -5.07 13.55 -25.70
N ASN A 145 -4.05 14.41 -25.59
CA ASN A 145 -3.07 14.57 -26.65
C ASN A 145 -1.88 13.65 -26.37
N VAL A 146 -1.96 12.39 -26.82
CA VAL A 146 -0.87 11.42 -26.65
C VAL A 146 0.18 11.66 -27.75
N PRO A 147 1.47 11.83 -27.41
CA PRO A 147 2.53 11.90 -28.42
C PRO A 147 2.50 10.63 -29.26
N ARG A 148 2.45 10.75 -30.59
CA ARG A 148 2.58 9.60 -31.48
C ARG A 148 4.00 9.03 -31.32
N PRO A 149 4.16 7.72 -31.04
CA PRO A 149 5.48 7.12 -31.08
C PRO A 149 5.99 7.18 -32.53
N THR A 150 7.14 7.83 -32.71
CA THR A 150 7.91 7.82 -33.95
C THR A 150 8.68 6.52 -34.07
#